data_AF-L7R1P4-F1
#
_entry.id   AF-L7R1P4-F1
#
_cell.length_a   1.000
_cell.length_b   1.000
_cell.length_c   1.000
_cell.angle_alpha   90.00
_cell.angle_beta   90.00
_cell.angle_gamma   90.00
#
_symmetry.space_group_name_H-M   'P 1'
#
loop_
_entity.id
_entity.type
_entity.pdbx_description
1 polymer ?
#
loop_
_entity_poly.entity_id
_entity_poly.type
_entity_poly.pdbx_seq_one_letter_code
_entity_poly.pdbx_strand_id
1 'polypeptide(L)'
;LGLFRAAVPSGASTGVHEALELRDNVKAEYHGKGVLTAIKNINEIIVPELLKQNIEVTEQKQIDQFMLTLDGTENKSKLGANAILGVSLAVAKAGAAKKGVPLYKHLADLSGNSEIILPVPAFNVINGGSHAGNKLAMQEFMILPTGATSFSEAMRMGSEVYHHLKNIIKKKFGLDSTAVGDEGGFAPNIQNNKDALFLIQDAIQLAGYTGKIEIGMDVAASEFFKNNTYDLDFKNAQSNPADYLPSDKLAELYLEFIKDFPMVSIEDPFDQDDWAAWSSLTSRTPIQIVGDDLTVTNPKRIATAVEKKACNCLLLKVNQIGSVTESIDAHLLAKKNGWGTMVSHRSGETEDTFIADLVVGLSTGQIKTGAPCRSERL
;
A
#
# COMPACT_ATOMS: atom_id res chain seq x y z
N LEU A 1 -18.77 -11.15 -24.63
CA LEU A 1 -17.97 -10.87 -23.42
C LEU A 1 -18.95 -10.93 -22.26
N GLY A 2 -18.72 -11.75 -21.23
CA GLY A 2 -19.69 -11.94 -20.14
C GLY A 2 -19.80 -10.73 -19.22
N LEU A 3 -20.13 -10.97 -17.96
CA LEU A 3 -20.12 -9.94 -16.91
C LEU A 3 -18.73 -9.90 -16.26
N PHE A 4 -18.16 -8.69 -16.13
CA PHE A 4 -16.90 -8.44 -15.44
C PHE A 4 -17.15 -7.45 -14.30
N ARG A 5 -16.59 -7.74 -13.13
CA ARG A 5 -16.81 -6.97 -11.92
C ARG A 5 -15.48 -6.52 -11.34
N ALA A 6 -15.44 -5.28 -10.89
CA ALA A 6 -14.38 -4.77 -10.06
C ALA A 6 -14.97 -4.03 -8.84
N ALA A 7 -14.22 -4.03 -7.74
CA ALA A 7 -14.48 -3.17 -6.58
C ALA A 7 -13.28 -2.25 -6.33
N VAL A 8 -13.53 -1.10 -5.69
CA VAL A 8 -12.49 -0.10 -5.42
C VAL A 8 -12.19 -0.08 -3.92
N PRO A 9 -10.93 -0.20 -3.50
CA PRO A 9 -10.56 -0.16 -2.09
C PRO A 9 -10.52 1.29 -1.56
N SER A 10 -10.44 1.42 -0.23
CA SER A 10 -10.41 2.70 0.51
C SER A 10 -9.25 2.72 1.51
N GLY A 11 -8.55 3.85 1.64
CA GLY A 11 -7.53 4.06 2.67
C GLY A 11 -8.09 4.57 4.01
N ALA A 12 -7.29 4.44 5.06
CA ALA A 12 -7.51 5.06 6.37
C ALA A 12 -6.54 6.23 6.60
N SER A 13 -5.23 5.99 6.47
CA SER A 13 -4.23 7.04 6.22
C SER A 13 -4.24 7.35 4.71
N THR A 14 -4.52 8.61 4.38
CA THR A 14 -4.60 9.07 3.00
C THR A 14 -3.70 10.28 2.84
N GLY A 15 -2.67 10.17 2.01
CA GLY A 15 -1.83 11.29 1.63
C GLY A 15 -2.66 12.44 1.06
N VAL A 16 -2.27 13.68 1.37
CA VAL A 16 -3.08 14.87 1.01
C VAL A 16 -3.10 15.15 -0.50
N HIS A 17 -2.27 14.43 -1.26
CA HIS A 17 -2.10 14.56 -2.70
C HIS A 17 -2.76 13.44 -3.50
N GLU A 18 -3.45 12.49 -2.85
CA GLU A 18 -4.19 11.43 -3.54
C GLU A 18 -5.29 11.99 -4.47
N ALA A 19 -5.63 11.23 -5.50
CA ALA A 19 -6.86 11.46 -6.25
C ALA A 19 -8.08 11.34 -5.33
N LEU A 20 -9.12 12.14 -5.59
CA LEU A 20 -10.23 12.28 -4.67
C LEU A 20 -11.15 11.06 -4.67
N GLU A 21 -11.24 10.38 -3.52
CA GLU A 21 -12.36 9.47 -3.24
C GLU A 21 -13.65 10.27 -2.99
N LEU A 22 -14.64 10.15 -3.88
CA LEU A 22 -15.88 10.90 -3.75
C LEU A 22 -16.83 10.21 -2.75
N ARG A 23 -17.12 10.91 -1.65
CA ARG A 23 -18.07 10.51 -0.59
C ARG A 23 -19.25 11.48 -0.55
N ASP A 24 -20.43 10.96 -0.19
CA ASP A 24 -21.68 11.73 -0.14
C ASP A 24 -21.73 12.74 1.02
N ASN A 25 -20.99 12.50 2.11
CA ASN A 25 -20.92 13.35 3.31
C ASN A 25 -22.28 13.61 3.98
N VAL A 26 -23.27 12.74 3.75
CA VAL A 26 -24.58 12.78 4.41
C VAL A 26 -24.48 12.09 5.77
N LYS A 27 -24.29 12.87 6.86
CA LYS A 27 -24.04 12.34 8.22
C LYS A 27 -25.04 11.28 8.70
N ALA A 28 -26.30 11.40 8.27
CA ALA A 28 -27.38 10.48 8.65
C ALA A 28 -27.28 9.09 7.97
N GLU A 29 -26.47 8.95 6.91
CA GLU A 29 -26.34 7.73 6.11
C GLU A 29 -24.88 7.25 6.12
N TYR A 30 -24.65 5.98 6.48
CA TYR A 30 -23.30 5.38 6.49
C TYR A 30 -22.24 6.24 7.22
N HIS A 31 -22.64 7.00 8.24
CA HIS A 31 -21.77 7.95 8.95
C HIS A 31 -21.12 9.02 8.03
N GLY A 32 -21.79 9.41 6.94
CA GLY A 32 -21.25 10.32 5.92
C GLY A 32 -20.40 9.64 4.85
N LYS A 33 -20.17 8.32 4.93
CA LYS A 33 -19.26 7.58 4.04
C LYS A 33 -19.97 6.92 2.85
N GLY A 34 -21.19 7.33 2.53
CA GLY A 34 -21.91 6.89 1.33
C GLY A 34 -21.12 7.19 0.04
N VAL A 35 -21.37 6.40 -1.00
CA VAL A 35 -20.75 6.53 -2.34
C VAL A 35 -21.80 6.60 -3.45
N LEU A 36 -23.04 6.97 -3.12
CA LEU A 36 -24.16 7.00 -4.07
C LEU A 36 -23.91 8.00 -5.19
N THR A 37 -23.23 9.11 -4.91
CA THR A 37 -22.84 10.11 -5.93
C THR A 37 -21.83 9.53 -6.91
N ALA A 38 -20.82 8.79 -6.44
CA ALA A 38 -19.86 8.12 -7.31
C ALA A 38 -20.53 7.06 -8.19
N ILE A 39 -21.43 6.25 -7.62
CA ILE A 39 -22.24 5.26 -8.36
C ILE A 39 -23.12 5.96 -9.42
N LYS A 40 -23.74 7.09 -9.06
CA LYS A 40 -24.53 7.90 -9.98
C LYS A 40 -23.69 8.41 -11.15
N ASN A 41 -22.47 8.90 -10.86
CA ASN A 41 -21.54 9.35 -11.90
C ASN A 41 -21.17 8.22 -12.87
N ILE A 42 -20.97 6.98 -12.38
CA ILE A 42 -20.75 5.82 -13.25
C ILE A 42 -21.96 5.60 -14.17
N ASN A 43 -23.15 5.48 -13.59
CA ASN A 43 -24.36 5.04 -14.30
C ASN A 43 -24.93 6.10 -15.26
N GLU A 44 -24.88 7.37 -14.87
CA GLU A 44 -25.54 8.46 -15.60
C GLU A 44 -24.59 9.26 -16.49
N ILE A 45 -23.27 9.19 -16.25
CA ILE A 45 -22.26 10.01 -16.96
C ILE A 45 -21.22 9.12 -17.64
N ILE A 46 -20.41 8.39 -16.88
CA ILE A 46 -19.24 7.66 -17.43
C ILE A 46 -19.67 6.61 -18.44
N VAL A 47 -20.57 5.69 -18.06
CA VAL A 47 -20.98 4.58 -18.93
C VAL A 47 -21.70 5.07 -20.19
N PRO A 48 -22.70 5.96 -20.13
CA PRO A 48 -23.35 6.47 -21.34
C PRO A 48 -22.39 7.16 -22.31
N GLU A 49 -21.46 7.97 -21.80
CA GLU A 49 -20.50 8.70 -22.66
C GLU A 49 -19.41 7.77 -23.22
N LEU A 50 -18.93 6.80 -22.44
CA LEU A 50 -17.94 5.82 -22.88
C LEU A 50 -18.49 4.91 -23.98
N LEU A 51 -19.74 4.44 -23.86
CA LEU A 51 -20.37 3.60 -24.86
C LEU A 51 -20.53 4.32 -26.22
N LYS A 52 -20.75 5.64 -26.22
CA LYS A 52 -20.81 6.44 -27.46
C LYS A 52 -19.48 6.48 -28.22
N GLN A 53 -18.36 6.32 -27.53
CA GLN A 53 -17.03 6.33 -28.17
C GLN A 53 -16.77 5.05 -28.97
N ASN A 54 -17.49 3.95 -28.68
CA ASN A 54 -17.33 2.66 -29.35
C ASN A 54 -15.85 2.18 -29.37
N ILE A 55 -15.13 2.41 -28.27
CA ILE A 55 -13.73 2.00 -28.09
C ILE A 55 -13.71 0.50 -27.76
N GLU A 56 -12.81 -0.26 -28.40
CA GLU A 56 -12.61 -1.67 -28.08
C GLU A 56 -12.09 -1.83 -26.64
N VAL A 57 -12.66 -2.80 -25.92
CA VAL A 57 -12.35 -3.03 -24.49
C VAL A 57 -10.88 -3.39 -24.22
N THR A 58 -10.14 -3.82 -25.24
CA THR A 58 -8.70 -4.09 -25.15
C THR A 58 -7.84 -2.82 -25.18
N GLU A 59 -8.42 -1.68 -25.56
CA GLU A 59 -7.74 -0.38 -25.65
C GLU A 59 -7.80 0.38 -24.32
N GLN A 60 -7.27 -0.24 -23.25
CA GLN A 60 -7.29 0.29 -21.87
C GLN A 60 -6.87 1.77 -21.82
N LYS A 61 -5.77 2.12 -22.49
CA LYS A 61 -5.23 3.49 -22.53
C LYS A 61 -6.21 4.50 -23.12
N GLN A 62 -6.92 4.12 -24.19
CA GLN A 62 -7.89 5.01 -24.83
C GLN A 62 -9.12 5.21 -23.93
N ILE A 63 -9.59 4.14 -23.28
CA ILE A 63 -10.73 4.17 -22.36
C ILE A 63 -10.40 5.01 -21.13
N ASP A 64 -9.26 4.77 -20.49
CA ASP A 64 -8.82 5.56 -19.33
C ASP A 64 -8.63 7.03 -19.72
N GLN A 65 -7.93 7.33 -20.81
CA GLN A 65 -7.74 8.72 -21.26
C GLN A 65 -9.07 9.43 -21.54
N PHE A 66 -10.06 8.72 -22.08
CA PHE A 66 -11.39 9.27 -22.26
C PHE A 66 -12.06 9.61 -20.92
N MET A 67 -12.04 8.70 -19.94
CA MET A 67 -12.63 8.96 -18.62
C MET A 67 -11.92 10.10 -17.87
N LEU A 68 -10.60 10.19 -17.99
CA LEU A 68 -9.80 11.29 -17.45
C LEU A 68 -10.18 12.63 -18.08
N THR A 69 -10.39 12.65 -19.39
CA THR A 69 -10.83 13.85 -20.12
C THR A 69 -12.27 14.25 -19.76
N LEU A 70 -13.15 13.27 -19.55
CA LEU A 70 -14.55 13.47 -19.17
C LEU A 70 -14.67 14.09 -17.76
N ASP A 71 -13.82 13.65 -16.84
CA ASP A 71 -13.65 14.30 -15.54
C ASP A 71 -13.05 15.70 -15.70
N GLY A 72 -11.90 15.82 -16.35
CA GLY A 72 -11.26 17.09 -16.69
C GLY A 72 -10.61 17.82 -15.51
N THR A 73 -10.46 17.19 -14.34
CA THR A 73 -9.78 17.75 -13.18
C THR A 73 -8.48 17.01 -12.88
N GLU A 74 -7.52 17.68 -12.22
CA GLU A 74 -6.21 17.09 -11.92
C GLU A 74 -6.30 15.90 -10.95
N ASN A 75 -7.20 15.98 -9.96
CA ASN A 75 -7.35 15.00 -8.89
C ASN A 75 -8.64 14.18 -9.00
N LYS A 76 -9.27 14.13 -10.18
CA LYS A 76 -10.49 13.36 -10.44
C LYS A 76 -11.67 13.77 -9.54
N SER A 77 -11.72 15.03 -9.14
CA SER A 77 -12.67 15.54 -8.15
C SER A 77 -14.09 15.75 -8.67
N LYS A 78 -14.29 15.79 -9.99
CA LYS A 78 -15.62 15.99 -10.59
C LYS A 78 -16.44 14.70 -10.57
N LEU A 79 -15.83 13.59 -11.00
CA LEU A 79 -16.49 12.29 -11.09
C LEU A 79 -16.18 11.39 -9.90
N GLY A 80 -15.03 11.59 -9.25
CA GLY A 80 -14.48 10.74 -8.20
C GLY A 80 -13.52 9.71 -8.77
N ALA A 81 -12.33 9.60 -8.17
CA ALA A 81 -11.34 8.58 -8.52
C ALA A 81 -11.89 7.16 -8.33
N ASN A 82 -12.74 6.97 -7.32
CA ASN A 82 -13.46 5.72 -7.07
C ASN A 82 -14.48 5.37 -8.17
N ALA A 83 -15.09 6.36 -8.83
CA ALA A 83 -15.96 6.12 -9.98
C ALA A 83 -15.16 5.67 -11.22
N ILE A 84 -14.09 6.41 -11.53
CA ILE A 84 -13.24 6.15 -12.71
C ILE A 84 -12.53 4.80 -12.57
N LEU A 85 -11.92 4.55 -11.41
CA LEU A 85 -11.15 3.33 -11.18
C LEU A 85 -12.02 2.07 -11.29
N GLY A 86 -13.25 2.10 -10.76
CA GLY A 86 -14.15 0.94 -10.83
C GLY A 86 -14.42 0.50 -12.27
N VAL A 87 -14.62 1.46 -13.18
CA VAL A 87 -14.78 1.20 -14.62
C VAL A 87 -13.45 0.75 -15.23
N SER A 88 -12.35 1.42 -14.91
CA SER A 88 -11.00 1.12 -15.42
C SER A 88 -10.58 -0.34 -15.15
N LEU A 89 -10.78 -0.82 -13.92
CA LEU A 89 -10.48 -2.19 -13.51
C LEU A 89 -11.39 -3.23 -14.20
N ALA A 90 -12.70 -2.94 -14.31
CA ALA A 90 -13.65 -3.83 -14.97
C ALA A 90 -13.35 -3.96 -16.48
N VAL A 91 -12.91 -2.87 -17.11
CA VAL A 91 -12.45 -2.85 -18.51
C VAL A 91 -11.22 -3.73 -18.69
N ALA A 92 -10.22 -3.65 -17.81
CA ALA A 92 -9.04 -4.52 -17.88
C ALA A 92 -9.43 -6.01 -17.79
N LYS A 93 -10.33 -6.37 -16.86
CA LYS A 93 -10.86 -7.74 -16.73
C LYS A 93 -11.57 -8.21 -18.01
N ALA A 94 -12.40 -7.34 -18.60
CA ALA A 94 -13.09 -7.62 -19.86
C ALA A 94 -12.13 -7.71 -21.06
N GLY A 95 -11.09 -6.88 -21.08
CA GLY A 95 -10.01 -6.88 -22.08
C GLY A 95 -9.22 -8.18 -22.08
N ALA A 96 -8.87 -8.70 -20.90
CA ALA A 96 -8.22 -10.01 -20.75
C ALA A 96 -9.09 -11.14 -21.33
N ALA A 97 -10.38 -11.17 -20.98
CA ALA A 97 -11.31 -12.18 -21.48
C ALA A 97 -11.56 -12.06 -22.98
N LYS A 98 -11.59 -10.84 -23.55
CA LYS A 98 -11.68 -10.62 -25.00
C LYS A 98 -10.48 -11.18 -25.75
N LYS A 99 -9.27 -11.07 -25.16
CA LYS A 99 -8.04 -11.66 -25.69
C LYS A 99 -7.92 -13.17 -25.44
N GLY A 100 -8.77 -13.75 -24.59
CA GLY A 100 -8.69 -15.16 -24.20
C GLY A 100 -7.47 -15.49 -23.33
N VAL A 101 -6.98 -14.52 -22.55
CA VAL A 101 -5.80 -14.66 -21.68
C VAL A 101 -6.15 -14.38 -20.21
N PRO A 102 -5.39 -14.90 -19.24
CA PRO A 102 -5.50 -14.49 -17.84
C PRO A 102 -5.24 -12.98 -17.66
N LEU A 103 -5.79 -12.39 -16.59
CA LEU A 103 -5.67 -10.95 -16.34
C LEU A 103 -4.21 -10.50 -16.18
N TYR A 104 -3.38 -11.22 -15.41
CA TYR A 104 -1.96 -10.89 -15.27
C TYR A 104 -1.23 -10.81 -16.62
N LYS A 105 -1.60 -11.67 -17.58
CA LYS A 105 -0.97 -11.65 -18.92
C LYS A 105 -1.43 -10.45 -19.73
N HIS A 106 -2.71 -10.08 -19.61
CA HIS A 106 -3.21 -8.85 -20.21
C HIS A 106 -2.54 -7.60 -19.62
N LEU A 107 -2.33 -7.54 -18.30
CA LEU A 107 -1.63 -6.45 -17.62
C LEU A 107 -0.13 -6.42 -17.98
N ALA A 108 0.48 -7.58 -18.20
CA ALA A 108 1.84 -7.68 -18.75
C ALA A 108 1.92 -7.08 -20.16
N ASP A 109 0.98 -7.42 -21.05
CA ASP A 109 0.91 -6.83 -22.39
C ASP A 109 0.75 -5.29 -22.32
N LEU A 110 -0.14 -4.79 -21.46
CA LEU A 110 -0.39 -3.36 -21.29
C LEU A 110 0.83 -2.59 -20.77
N SER A 111 1.65 -3.23 -19.94
CA SER A 111 2.90 -2.65 -19.39
C SER A 111 4.13 -2.92 -20.27
N GLY A 112 3.99 -3.65 -21.39
CA GLY A 112 5.11 -4.06 -22.22
C GLY A 112 6.04 -5.06 -21.53
N ASN A 113 5.57 -5.78 -20.52
CA ASN A 113 6.33 -6.75 -19.77
C ASN A 113 6.24 -8.15 -20.40
N SER A 114 7.39 -8.75 -20.68
CA SER A 114 7.48 -10.06 -21.36
C SER A 114 7.85 -11.21 -20.43
N GLU A 115 8.56 -10.92 -19.33
CA GLU A 115 8.99 -11.89 -18.34
C GLU A 115 8.13 -11.77 -17.09
N ILE A 116 7.57 -12.90 -16.64
CA ILE A 116 6.68 -12.94 -15.48
C ILE A 116 7.45 -13.41 -14.27
N ILE A 117 7.33 -12.67 -13.16
CA ILE A 117 7.84 -13.07 -11.84
C ILE A 117 6.71 -13.08 -10.82
N LEU A 118 6.80 -13.98 -9.84
CA LEU A 118 5.95 -13.96 -8.65
C LEU A 118 6.59 -13.08 -7.57
N PRO A 119 5.80 -12.35 -6.77
CA PRO A 119 6.34 -11.43 -5.79
C PRO A 119 6.76 -12.13 -4.49
N VAL A 120 7.66 -11.50 -3.72
CA VAL A 120 7.75 -11.75 -2.28
C VAL A 120 6.58 -11.05 -1.59
N PRO A 121 5.74 -11.76 -0.82
CA PRO A 121 4.71 -11.14 -0.01
C PRO A 121 5.31 -10.48 1.23
N ALA A 122 4.98 -9.21 1.46
CA ALA A 122 5.24 -8.46 2.68
C ALA A 122 3.99 -8.55 3.57
N PHE A 123 4.03 -9.41 4.58
CA PHE A 123 2.89 -9.66 5.46
C PHE A 123 2.91 -8.71 6.65
N ASN A 124 1.91 -7.84 6.77
CA ASN A 124 1.75 -6.97 7.93
C ASN A 124 1.27 -7.76 9.16
N VAL A 125 2.20 -8.14 10.05
CA VAL A 125 1.90 -9.09 11.14
C VAL A 125 1.68 -8.43 12.50
N ILE A 126 2.10 -7.17 12.67
CA ILE A 126 1.76 -6.33 13.83
C ILE A 126 1.29 -4.96 13.31
N ASN A 127 0.09 -4.56 13.73
CA ASN A 127 -0.48 -3.24 13.44
C ASN A 127 -0.22 -2.26 14.58
N GLY A 128 0.17 -1.05 14.22
CA GLY A 128 0.22 0.14 15.06
C GLY A 128 -0.44 1.33 14.36
N GLY A 129 0.07 2.53 14.60
CA GLY A 129 -0.38 3.77 13.95
C GLY A 129 -1.89 3.94 14.00
N SER A 130 -2.46 4.39 12.87
CA SER A 130 -3.90 4.60 12.68
C SER A 130 -4.68 3.29 12.43
N HIS A 131 -4.00 2.16 12.21
CA HIS A 131 -4.61 0.85 11.95
C HIS A 131 -4.92 0.02 13.21
N ALA A 132 -4.53 0.51 14.39
CA ALA A 132 -4.71 -0.22 15.65
C ALA A 132 -4.96 0.69 16.86
N GLY A 133 -5.88 0.27 17.72
CA GLY A 133 -6.19 0.89 19.02
C GLY A 133 -5.15 0.60 20.12
N ASN A 134 -3.86 0.68 19.80
CA ASN A 134 -2.74 0.53 20.75
C ASN A 134 -1.91 1.83 20.84
N LYS A 135 -0.77 1.83 21.54
CA LYS A 135 0.13 2.99 21.67
C LYS A 135 1.23 3.07 20.61
N LEU A 136 1.39 2.03 19.81
CA LEU A 136 2.48 1.91 18.85
C LEU A 136 2.34 2.97 17.76
N ALA A 137 3.35 3.84 17.58
CA ALA A 137 3.25 4.93 16.62
C ALA A 137 3.38 4.47 15.16
N MET A 138 4.34 3.59 14.88
CA MET A 138 4.58 3.10 13.51
C MET A 138 3.45 2.16 13.10
N GLN A 139 3.02 2.28 11.84
CA GLN A 139 1.77 1.70 11.38
C GLN A 139 1.83 0.19 11.15
N GLU A 140 2.93 -0.30 10.58
CA GLU A 140 3.04 -1.68 10.15
C GLU A 140 4.42 -2.28 10.37
N PHE A 141 4.42 -3.53 10.80
CA PHE A 141 5.62 -4.33 10.95
C PHE A 141 5.43 -5.61 10.15
N MET A 142 6.18 -5.70 9.05
CA MET A 142 6.00 -6.71 8.03
C MET A 142 7.10 -7.77 8.08
N ILE A 143 6.75 -9.00 7.74
CA ILE A 143 7.71 -10.06 7.44
C ILE A 143 7.75 -10.35 5.94
N LEU A 144 8.95 -10.56 5.40
CA LEU A 144 9.20 -10.80 3.98
C LEU A 144 9.98 -12.12 3.83
N PRO A 145 9.33 -13.23 3.44
CA PRO A 145 10.01 -14.52 3.24
C PRO A 145 10.87 -14.58 1.96
N THR A 146 11.91 -13.75 1.88
CA THR A 146 12.82 -13.62 0.73
C THR A 146 13.66 -14.88 0.47
N GLY A 147 13.87 -15.73 1.49
CA GLY A 147 14.59 -17.00 1.38
C GLY A 147 13.75 -18.18 0.91
N ALA A 148 12.48 -17.96 0.55
CA ALA A 148 11.60 -18.98 -0.02
C ALA A 148 11.95 -19.27 -1.49
N THR A 149 11.77 -20.52 -1.92
CA THR A 149 12.03 -20.96 -3.30
C THR A 149 10.81 -20.86 -4.23
N SER A 150 9.63 -20.56 -3.66
CA SER A 150 8.38 -20.37 -4.39
C SER A 150 7.43 -19.49 -3.60
N PHE A 151 6.44 -18.89 -4.27
CA PHE A 151 5.38 -18.12 -3.61
C PHE A 151 4.61 -18.97 -2.59
N SER A 152 4.31 -20.23 -2.91
CA SER A 152 3.63 -21.15 -1.99
C SER A 152 4.46 -21.42 -0.72
N GLU A 153 5.78 -21.55 -0.85
CA GLU A 153 6.66 -21.66 0.32
C GLU A 153 6.69 -20.35 1.13
N ALA A 154 6.72 -19.19 0.47
CA ALA A 154 6.68 -17.89 1.13
C ALA A 154 5.37 -17.70 1.93
N MET A 155 4.23 -18.07 1.36
CA MET A 155 2.93 -18.06 2.04
C MET A 155 2.93 -18.96 3.28
N ARG A 156 3.47 -20.17 3.16
CA ARG A 156 3.60 -21.10 4.29
C ARG A 156 4.48 -20.51 5.40
N MET A 157 5.67 -20.02 5.05
CA MET A 157 6.59 -19.37 5.99
C MET A 157 5.92 -18.21 6.73
N GLY A 158 5.26 -17.30 6.00
CA GLY A 158 4.54 -16.17 6.58
C GLY A 158 3.43 -16.60 7.54
N SER A 159 2.62 -17.60 7.15
CA SER A 159 1.52 -18.11 7.99
C SER A 159 2.00 -18.79 9.28
N GLU A 160 3.08 -19.57 9.21
CA GLU A 160 3.66 -20.24 10.38
C GLU A 160 4.25 -19.23 11.37
N VAL A 161 5.01 -18.23 10.88
CA VAL A 161 5.51 -17.12 11.72
C VAL A 161 4.36 -16.35 12.36
N TYR A 162 3.31 -16.02 11.60
CA TYR A 162 2.15 -15.32 12.13
C TYR A 162 1.46 -16.09 13.26
N HIS A 163 1.31 -17.41 13.15
CA HIS A 163 0.76 -18.24 14.22
C HIS A 163 1.68 -18.35 15.44
N HIS A 164 3.00 -18.44 15.24
CA HIS A 164 3.96 -18.38 16.35
C HIS A 164 3.89 -17.02 17.07
N LEU A 165 3.84 -15.93 16.32
CA LEU A 165 3.71 -14.58 16.84
C LEU A 165 2.44 -14.43 17.69
N LYS A 166 1.31 -14.97 17.23
CA LYS A 166 0.05 -15.01 18.01
C LYS A 166 0.24 -15.62 19.39
N ASN A 167 0.95 -16.75 19.45
CA ASN A 167 1.18 -17.48 20.70
C ASN A 167 2.12 -16.72 21.64
N ILE A 168 3.16 -16.06 21.10
CA ILE A 168 4.06 -15.20 21.87
C ILE A 168 3.29 -14.03 22.47
N ILE A 169 2.51 -13.32 21.65
CA ILE A 169 1.69 -12.18 22.08
C ILE A 169 0.69 -12.62 23.15
N LYS A 170 -0.02 -13.73 22.94
CA LYS A 170 -0.96 -14.29 23.91
C LYS A 170 -0.29 -14.56 25.26
N LYS A 171 0.91 -15.14 25.24
CA LYS A 171 1.66 -15.50 26.45
C LYS A 171 2.15 -14.25 27.20
N LYS A 172 2.62 -13.22 26.48
CA LYS A 172 3.24 -12.03 27.06
C LYS A 172 2.23 -10.96 27.49
N PHE A 173 1.15 -10.79 26.71
CA PHE A 173 0.20 -9.68 26.87
C PHE A 173 -1.26 -10.13 27.06
N GLY A 174 -1.51 -11.44 27.14
CA GLY A 174 -2.85 -12.00 27.33
C GLY A 174 -3.63 -12.23 26.04
N LEU A 175 -4.79 -12.89 26.17
CA LEU A 175 -5.64 -13.28 25.04
C LEU A 175 -6.14 -12.06 24.24
N ASP A 176 -6.53 -11.00 24.93
CA ASP A 176 -7.13 -9.81 24.30
C ASP A 176 -6.15 -9.10 23.35
N SER A 177 -4.85 -9.23 23.60
CA SER A 177 -3.79 -8.69 22.73
C SER A 177 -3.61 -9.46 21.41
N THR A 178 -4.36 -10.55 21.21
CA THR A 178 -4.36 -11.33 19.94
C THR A 178 -5.50 -10.98 19.00
N ALA A 179 -6.29 -9.96 19.33
CA ALA A 179 -7.16 -9.31 18.36
C ALA A 179 -6.33 -8.70 17.22
N VAL A 180 -6.94 -8.57 16.05
CA VAL A 180 -6.30 -8.09 14.84
C VAL A 180 -6.76 -6.69 14.47
N GLY A 181 -5.88 -5.89 13.87
CA GLY A 181 -6.21 -4.60 13.28
C GLY A 181 -6.94 -4.74 11.93
N ASP A 182 -7.02 -3.63 11.20
CA ASP A 182 -7.73 -3.55 9.92
C ASP A 182 -7.15 -4.50 8.86
N GLU A 183 -5.84 -4.76 8.91
CA GLU A 183 -5.10 -5.55 7.92
C GLU A 183 -4.74 -6.96 8.39
N GLY A 184 -5.30 -7.39 9.53
CA GLY A 184 -5.13 -8.74 10.06
C GLY A 184 -3.89 -8.95 10.93
N GLY A 185 -2.99 -7.97 11.04
CA GLY A 185 -1.88 -8.00 11.99
C GLY A 185 -2.36 -7.89 13.43
N PHE A 186 -1.58 -8.39 14.40
CA PHE A 186 -1.94 -8.27 15.81
C PHE A 186 -1.77 -6.84 16.31
N ALA A 187 -2.59 -6.42 17.29
CA ALA A 187 -2.53 -5.09 17.88
C ALA A 187 -2.19 -5.14 19.39
N PRO A 188 -1.02 -5.69 19.81
CA PRO A 188 -0.66 -5.72 21.21
C PRO A 188 -0.47 -4.30 21.75
N ASN A 189 -0.72 -4.10 23.04
CA ASN A 189 -0.54 -2.81 23.71
C ASN A 189 0.95 -2.56 24.04
N ILE A 190 1.74 -2.33 23.00
CA ILE A 190 3.16 -1.97 23.07
C ILE A 190 3.33 -0.50 22.72
N GLN A 191 4.25 0.18 23.42
CA GLN A 191 4.56 1.59 23.17
C GLN A 191 5.87 1.75 22.37
N ASN A 192 6.87 0.92 22.64
CA ASN A 192 8.15 0.99 21.95
C ASN A 192 8.13 0.18 20.64
N ASN A 193 8.39 0.83 19.51
CA ASN A 193 8.48 0.19 18.19
C ASN A 193 9.51 -0.95 18.16
N LYS A 194 10.61 -0.84 18.93
CA LYS A 194 11.64 -1.88 19.02
C LYS A 194 11.11 -3.17 19.66
N ASP A 195 10.14 -3.09 20.56
CA ASP A 195 9.53 -4.28 21.17
C ASP A 195 8.73 -5.09 20.13
N ALA A 196 8.10 -4.43 19.16
CA ALA A 196 7.42 -5.10 18.05
C ALA A 196 8.41 -5.93 17.21
N LEU A 197 9.57 -5.34 16.90
CA LEU A 197 10.63 -5.99 16.12
C LEU A 197 11.21 -7.21 16.85
N PHE A 198 11.42 -7.13 18.17
CA PHE A 198 11.85 -8.29 18.96
C PHE A 198 10.80 -9.42 18.97
N LEU A 199 9.51 -9.10 19.08
CA LEU A 199 8.44 -10.11 19.00
C LEU A 199 8.43 -10.83 17.64
N ILE A 200 8.65 -10.10 16.56
CA ILE A 200 8.75 -10.66 15.20
C ILE A 200 10.00 -11.54 15.08
N GLN A 201 11.15 -11.08 15.57
CA GLN A 201 12.39 -11.85 15.55
C GLN A 201 12.25 -13.17 16.33
N ASP A 202 11.66 -13.13 17.52
CA ASP A 202 11.36 -14.32 18.31
C ASP A 202 10.42 -15.28 17.56
N ALA A 203 9.40 -14.76 16.88
CA ALA A 203 8.48 -15.56 16.08
C ALA A 203 9.15 -16.23 14.88
N ILE A 204 10.01 -15.50 14.15
CA ILE A 204 10.81 -16.03 13.04
C ILE A 204 11.74 -17.14 13.53
N GLN A 205 12.40 -16.93 14.68
CA GLN A 205 13.29 -17.91 15.28
C GLN A 205 12.55 -19.18 15.70
N LEU A 206 11.42 -19.03 16.40
CA LEU A 206 10.61 -20.17 16.85
C LEU A 206 9.99 -20.96 15.69
N ALA A 207 9.66 -20.31 14.59
CA ALA A 207 9.20 -20.96 13.37
C ALA A 207 10.33 -21.65 12.58
N GLY A 208 11.61 -21.44 12.96
CA GLY A 208 12.76 -22.06 12.29
C GLY A 208 13.17 -21.39 10.98
N TYR A 209 12.84 -20.11 10.79
CA TYR A 209 13.08 -19.35 9.55
C TYR A 209 14.10 -18.22 9.66
N THR A 210 14.93 -18.21 10.71
CA THR A 210 16.05 -17.26 10.83
C THR A 210 16.93 -17.28 9.58
N GLY A 211 17.19 -16.09 9.01
CA GLY A 211 17.98 -15.93 7.78
C GLY A 211 17.22 -16.26 6.49
N LYS A 212 15.92 -16.58 6.56
CA LYS A 212 15.04 -16.76 5.39
C LYS A 212 13.90 -15.75 5.32
N ILE A 213 13.67 -15.03 6.42
CA ILE A 213 12.64 -14.01 6.53
C ILE A 213 13.30 -12.72 7.00
N GLU A 214 13.12 -11.68 6.21
CA GLU A 214 13.53 -10.32 6.50
C GLU A 214 12.33 -9.52 7.05
N ILE A 215 12.59 -8.31 7.52
CA ILE A 215 11.59 -7.40 8.09
C ILE A 215 11.48 -6.15 7.22
N GLY A 216 10.24 -5.68 7.05
CA GLY A 216 9.92 -4.39 6.48
C GLY A 216 9.03 -3.61 7.43
N MET A 217 8.97 -2.28 7.27
CA MET A 217 8.11 -1.42 8.06
C MET A 217 7.39 -0.42 7.18
N ASP A 218 6.15 -0.11 7.53
CA ASP A 218 5.51 1.14 7.16
C ASP A 218 5.36 1.98 8.42
N VAL A 219 6.04 3.12 8.40
CA VAL A 219 6.04 4.06 9.50
C VAL A 219 4.80 4.94 9.46
N ALA A 220 4.33 5.33 8.26
CA ALA A 220 3.30 6.34 8.04
C ALA A 220 3.55 7.65 8.82
N ALA A 221 4.78 8.19 8.72
CA ALA A 221 5.23 9.28 9.59
C ALA A 221 4.43 10.58 9.48
N SER A 222 3.75 10.81 8.36
CA SER A 222 2.83 11.93 8.17
C SER A 222 1.74 11.98 9.26
N GLU A 223 1.28 10.82 9.75
CA GLU A 223 0.21 10.71 10.76
C GLU A 223 0.61 11.28 12.13
N PHE A 224 1.91 11.34 12.40
CA PHE A 224 2.45 11.84 13.66
C PHE A 224 3.44 12.99 13.49
N PHE A 225 3.47 13.61 12.31
CA PHE A 225 4.23 14.82 12.06
C PHE A 225 3.49 16.04 12.63
N LYS A 226 4.16 16.77 13.53
CA LYS A 226 3.64 17.98 14.20
C LYS A 226 4.73 19.02 14.29
N ASN A 227 4.46 20.22 13.78
CA ASN A 227 5.35 21.39 13.93
C ASN A 227 6.81 21.12 13.52
N ASN A 228 7.04 20.46 12.38
CA ASN A 228 8.38 20.07 11.88
C ASN A 228 9.13 19.06 12.78
N THR A 229 8.40 18.31 13.59
CA THR A 229 8.91 17.24 14.46
C THR A 229 7.95 16.06 14.45
N TYR A 230 8.33 14.94 15.05
CA TYR A 230 7.60 13.68 15.00
C TYR A 230 7.22 13.20 16.41
N ASP A 231 5.94 13.01 16.63
CA ASP A 231 5.35 12.61 17.91
C ASP A 231 5.13 11.10 17.99
N LEU A 232 6.10 10.35 18.52
CA LEU A 232 5.97 8.90 18.67
C LEU A 232 4.96 8.45 19.75
N ASP A 233 4.23 9.38 20.36
CA ASP A 233 3.10 9.10 21.27
C ASP A 233 1.82 9.81 20.78
N PHE A 234 1.65 10.04 19.46
CA PHE A 234 0.57 10.87 18.91
C PHE A 234 -0.86 10.44 19.24
N LYS A 235 -1.05 9.17 19.61
CA LYS A 235 -2.34 8.62 20.07
C LYS A 235 -2.67 9.00 21.52
N ASN A 236 -1.70 9.55 22.25
CA ASN A 236 -1.90 10.15 23.56
C ASN A 236 -2.32 11.61 23.40
N ALA A 237 -3.54 11.93 23.83
CA ALA A 237 -4.06 13.30 23.83
C ALA A 237 -3.25 14.24 24.76
N GLN A 238 -2.41 13.70 25.64
CA GLN A 238 -1.49 14.42 26.52
C GLN A 238 -0.02 14.19 26.14
N SER A 239 0.26 13.84 24.88
CA SER A 239 1.62 13.81 24.31
C SER A 239 2.39 15.10 24.62
N ASN A 240 3.66 14.96 24.98
CA ASN A 240 4.50 16.06 25.43
C ASN A 240 5.39 16.57 24.27
N PRO A 241 5.22 17.83 23.81
CA PRO A 241 6.02 18.37 22.71
C PRO A 241 7.53 18.37 22.93
N ALA A 242 8.00 18.31 24.18
CA ALA A 242 9.43 18.21 24.49
C ALA A 242 10.04 16.84 24.12
N ASP A 243 9.21 15.81 23.95
CA ASP A 243 9.63 14.45 23.59
C ASP A 243 9.56 14.20 22.07
N TYR A 244 9.08 15.19 21.28
CA TYR A 244 8.99 15.05 19.84
C TYR A 244 10.38 15.01 19.21
N LEU A 245 10.54 14.15 18.21
CA LEU A 245 11.82 13.94 17.56
C LEU A 245 11.96 14.86 16.34
N PRO A 246 13.09 15.58 16.18
CA PRO A 246 13.42 16.17 14.89
C PRO A 246 13.78 15.07 13.87
N SER A 247 13.68 15.38 12.57
CA SER A 247 13.87 14.41 11.49
C SER A 247 15.21 13.65 11.59
N ASP A 248 16.30 14.31 11.95
CA ASP A 248 17.61 13.66 12.11
C ASP A 248 17.62 12.61 13.23
N LYS A 249 16.92 12.87 14.35
CA LYS A 249 16.84 11.90 15.46
C LYS A 249 15.97 10.71 15.12
N LEU A 250 14.90 10.94 14.35
CA LEU A 250 14.08 9.87 13.81
C LEU A 250 14.87 9.03 12.79
N ALA A 251 15.70 9.66 11.96
CA ALA A 251 16.61 8.96 11.05
C ALA A 251 17.62 8.06 11.79
N GLU A 252 18.22 8.54 12.89
CA GLU A 252 19.12 7.70 13.71
C GLU A 252 18.39 6.48 14.27
N LEU A 253 17.14 6.64 14.72
CA LEU A 253 16.33 5.52 15.23
C LEU A 253 16.14 4.44 14.15
N TYR A 254 15.85 4.83 12.91
CA TYR A 254 15.74 3.87 11.80
C TYR A 254 17.06 3.17 11.49
N LEU A 255 18.19 3.88 11.53
CA LEU A 255 19.50 3.29 11.31
C LEU A 255 19.88 2.31 12.43
N GLU A 256 19.46 2.57 13.66
CA GLU A 256 19.56 1.58 14.74
C GLU A 256 18.71 0.34 14.45
N PHE A 257 17.49 0.49 13.95
CA PHE A 257 16.67 -0.66 13.56
C PHE A 257 17.31 -1.47 12.43
N ILE A 258 17.87 -0.80 11.43
CA ILE A 258 18.58 -1.44 10.31
C ILE A 258 19.82 -2.20 10.79
N LYS A 259 20.51 -1.69 11.81
CA LYS A 259 21.68 -2.34 12.39
C LYS A 259 21.30 -3.57 13.24
N ASP A 260 20.22 -3.47 14.00
CA ASP A 260 19.89 -4.44 15.05
C ASP A 260 18.97 -5.57 14.55
N PHE A 261 18.26 -5.38 13.44
CA PHE A 261 17.29 -6.32 12.89
C PHE A 261 17.56 -6.60 11.39
N PRO A 262 17.07 -7.73 10.84
CA PRO A 262 17.13 -8.02 9.40
C PRO A 262 16.16 -7.12 8.61
N MET A 263 16.35 -5.79 8.71
CA MET A 263 15.49 -4.79 8.08
C MET A 263 15.95 -4.54 6.64
N VAL A 264 15.03 -4.72 5.69
CA VAL A 264 15.34 -4.56 4.27
C VAL A 264 14.48 -3.50 3.57
N SER A 265 13.40 -3.03 4.21
CA SER A 265 12.50 -2.03 3.64
C SER A 265 11.89 -1.13 4.71
N ILE A 266 11.91 0.19 4.50
CA ILE A 266 11.18 1.16 5.32
C ILE A 266 10.35 2.05 4.39
N GLU A 267 9.04 2.09 4.62
CA GLU A 267 8.04 2.90 3.93
C GLU A 267 7.68 4.12 4.80
N ASP A 268 7.50 5.26 4.13
CA ASP A 268 7.13 6.55 4.74
C ASP A 268 7.85 6.92 6.06
N PRO A 269 9.21 6.88 6.10
CA PRO A 269 9.98 7.22 7.30
C PRO A 269 9.78 8.66 7.78
N PHE A 270 9.31 9.56 6.92
CA PHE A 270 9.11 10.98 7.20
C PHE A 270 7.81 11.47 6.58
N ASP A 271 7.38 12.67 6.98
CA ASP A 271 6.22 13.34 6.41
C ASP A 271 6.32 13.47 4.88
N GLN A 272 5.17 13.41 4.21
CA GLN A 272 5.01 13.45 2.76
C GLN A 272 5.64 14.70 2.08
N ASP A 273 5.94 15.77 2.82
CA ASP A 273 6.60 16.98 2.31
C ASP A 273 7.98 17.27 2.97
N ASP A 274 8.47 16.44 3.89
CA ASP A 274 9.81 16.58 4.50
C ASP A 274 10.93 16.02 3.58
N TRP A 275 10.98 16.53 2.35
CA TRP A 275 11.88 16.06 1.28
C TRP A 275 13.37 16.00 1.68
N ALA A 276 13.80 16.89 2.56
CA ALA A 276 15.19 16.94 3.03
C ALA A 276 15.52 15.72 3.92
N ALA A 277 14.62 15.35 4.83
CA ALA A 277 14.78 14.19 5.68
C ALA A 277 14.79 12.89 4.86
N TRP A 278 13.87 12.75 3.90
CA TRP A 278 13.83 11.64 2.95
C TRP A 278 15.17 11.46 2.22
N SER A 279 15.67 12.53 1.61
CA SER A 279 16.94 12.50 0.86
C SER A 279 18.13 12.19 1.76
N SER A 280 18.12 12.70 2.99
CA SER A 280 19.15 12.44 4.00
C SER A 280 19.21 10.95 4.36
N LEU A 281 18.09 10.34 4.78
CA LEU A 281 18.05 8.92 5.14
C LEU A 281 18.42 8.02 3.96
N THR A 282 17.84 8.26 2.78
CA THR A 282 18.10 7.46 1.57
C THR A 282 19.57 7.48 1.17
N SER A 283 20.30 8.57 1.44
CA SER A 283 21.75 8.63 1.19
C SER A 283 22.61 7.83 2.19
N ARG A 284 22.04 7.47 3.35
CA ARG A 284 22.73 6.88 4.50
C ARG A 284 22.50 5.37 4.65
N THR A 285 21.65 4.77 3.84
CA THR A 285 21.33 3.34 3.91
C THR A 285 21.20 2.71 2.52
N PRO A 286 21.63 1.45 2.34
CA PRO A 286 21.44 0.74 1.08
C PRO A 286 20.09 0.03 0.98
N ILE A 287 19.28 0.02 2.05
CA ILE A 287 18.01 -0.71 2.06
C ILE A 287 16.96 -0.05 1.16
N GLN A 288 15.85 -0.74 0.95
CA GLN A 288 14.71 -0.17 0.26
C GLN A 288 14.06 0.92 1.12
N ILE A 289 13.89 2.11 0.53
CA ILE A 289 13.08 3.21 1.08
C ILE A 289 11.90 3.40 0.14
N VAL A 290 10.70 3.18 0.66
CA VAL A 290 9.46 3.17 -0.13
C VAL A 290 8.73 4.50 0.08
N GLY A 291 8.38 5.17 -1.02
CA GLY A 291 7.48 6.33 -0.98
C GLY A 291 6.04 5.92 -1.23
N ASP A 292 5.18 6.09 -0.22
CA ASP A 292 3.72 5.94 -0.29
C ASP A 292 3.06 7.32 -0.33
N ASP A 293 2.76 7.96 0.80
CA ASP A 293 2.16 9.32 0.85
C ASP A 293 3.07 10.37 0.20
N LEU A 294 4.39 10.15 0.22
CA LEU A 294 5.35 10.97 -0.49
C LEU A 294 5.05 11.05 -1.99
N THR A 295 4.61 9.94 -2.59
CA THR A 295 4.47 9.82 -4.05
C THR A 295 3.03 9.68 -4.52
N VAL A 296 2.12 9.17 -3.68
CA VAL A 296 0.69 8.90 -3.92
C VAL A 296 0.40 8.30 -5.30
N THR A 297 1.29 7.41 -5.77
CA THR A 297 1.23 6.83 -7.12
C THR A 297 1.13 7.90 -8.24
N ASN A 298 1.56 9.14 -7.99
CA ASN A 298 1.41 10.29 -8.87
C ASN A 298 2.71 10.54 -9.65
N PRO A 299 2.71 10.48 -11.00
CA PRO A 299 3.91 10.69 -11.81
C PRO A 299 4.67 12.00 -11.55
N LYS A 300 3.97 13.10 -11.19
CA LYS A 300 4.63 14.38 -10.86
C LYS A 300 5.43 14.27 -9.56
N ARG A 301 4.87 13.67 -8.51
CA ARG A 301 5.57 13.51 -7.23
C ARG A 301 6.67 12.46 -7.33
N ILE A 302 6.46 11.39 -8.08
CA ILE A 302 7.51 10.40 -8.39
C ILE A 302 8.69 11.09 -9.10
N ALA A 303 8.44 11.94 -10.09
CA ALA A 303 9.51 12.69 -10.77
C ALA A 303 10.30 13.59 -9.81
N THR A 304 9.61 14.31 -8.93
CA THR A 304 10.26 15.12 -7.87
C THR A 304 11.09 14.26 -6.92
N ALA A 305 10.55 13.11 -6.49
CA ALA A 305 11.21 12.20 -5.57
C ALA A 305 12.46 11.56 -6.20
N VAL A 306 12.42 11.25 -7.50
CA VAL A 306 13.58 10.83 -8.29
C VAL A 306 14.64 11.93 -8.34
N GLU A 307 14.25 13.17 -8.69
CA GLU A 307 15.18 14.31 -8.79
C GLU A 307 15.90 14.55 -7.46
N LYS A 308 15.16 14.50 -6.36
CA LYS A 308 15.68 14.72 -5.00
C LYS A 308 16.40 13.50 -4.43
N LYS A 309 16.32 12.33 -5.06
CA LYS A 309 16.79 11.04 -4.51
C LYS A 309 16.16 10.76 -3.14
N ALA A 310 14.87 11.06 -3.02
CA ALA A 310 14.13 11.00 -1.77
C ALA A 310 13.88 9.56 -1.31
N CYS A 311 13.61 8.65 -2.24
CA CYS A 311 13.41 7.22 -1.99
C CYS A 311 13.92 6.39 -3.18
N ASN A 312 13.79 5.06 -3.12
CA ASN A 312 14.24 4.15 -4.18
C ASN A 312 13.24 3.03 -4.51
N CYS A 313 12.02 3.12 -3.98
CA CYS A 313 10.90 2.25 -4.30
C CYS A 313 9.59 3.03 -4.26
N LEU A 314 8.69 2.70 -5.18
CA LEU A 314 7.33 3.20 -5.22
C LEU A 314 6.39 2.24 -4.47
N LEU A 315 5.54 2.73 -3.56
CA LEU A 315 4.34 1.99 -3.22
C LEU A 315 3.25 2.31 -4.24
N LEU A 316 2.74 1.28 -4.94
CA LEU A 316 1.76 1.45 -6.00
C LEU A 316 0.38 1.06 -5.49
N LYS A 317 -0.48 2.06 -5.30
CA LYS A 317 -1.89 1.92 -4.93
C LYS A 317 -2.75 2.50 -6.05
N VAL A 318 -3.44 1.62 -6.78
CA VAL A 318 -4.19 2.01 -7.99
C VAL A 318 -5.26 3.08 -7.72
N ASN A 319 -5.82 3.13 -6.52
CA ASN A 319 -6.84 4.11 -6.15
C ASN A 319 -6.27 5.48 -5.75
N GLN A 320 -4.98 5.58 -5.42
CA GLN A 320 -4.33 6.88 -5.18
C GLN A 320 -4.23 7.70 -6.47
N ILE A 321 -4.10 7.03 -7.63
CA ILE A 321 -4.05 7.71 -8.94
C ILE A 321 -5.36 7.59 -9.71
N GLY A 322 -6.12 6.50 -9.57
CA GLY A 322 -7.52 6.39 -10.02
C GLY A 322 -7.74 5.80 -11.42
N SER A 323 -6.72 5.26 -12.08
CA SER A 323 -6.87 4.46 -13.31
C SER A 323 -5.77 3.40 -13.44
N VAL A 324 -6.06 2.32 -14.18
CA VAL A 324 -5.07 1.26 -14.47
C VAL A 324 -3.94 1.84 -15.31
N THR A 325 -4.24 2.64 -16.35
CA THR A 325 -3.21 3.24 -17.21
C THR A 325 -2.24 4.11 -16.44
N GLU A 326 -2.71 5.05 -15.60
CA GLU A 326 -1.81 5.91 -14.83
C GLU A 326 -1.01 5.12 -13.79
N SER A 327 -1.57 4.03 -13.24
CA SER A 327 -0.85 3.13 -12.33
C SER A 327 0.31 2.42 -13.04
N ILE A 328 0.09 1.92 -14.25
CA ILE A 328 1.13 1.31 -15.08
C ILE A 328 2.19 2.36 -15.43
N ASP A 329 1.79 3.57 -15.82
CA ASP A 329 2.72 4.65 -16.16
C ASP A 329 3.58 5.06 -14.95
N ALA A 330 3.00 5.10 -13.73
CA ALA A 330 3.73 5.34 -12.48
C ALA A 330 4.79 4.25 -12.22
N HIS A 331 4.44 2.97 -12.39
CA HIS A 331 5.40 1.87 -12.29
C HIS A 331 6.52 2.00 -13.35
N LEU A 332 6.18 2.28 -14.60
CA LEU A 332 7.15 2.41 -15.68
C LEU A 332 8.11 3.59 -15.44
N LEU A 333 7.62 4.70 -14.87
CA LEU A 333 8.43 5.84 -14.45
C LEU A 333 9.40 5.45 -13.33
N ALA A 334 8.93 4.74 -12.29
CA ALA A 334 9.78 4.26 -11.21
C ALA A 334 10.86 3.29 -11.75
N LYS A 335 10.46 2.28 -12.53
CA LYS A 335 11.34 1.27 -13.13
C LYS A 335 12.42 1.89 -14.02
N LYS A 336 12.05 2.88 -14.86
CA LYS A 336 13.02 3.59 -15.73
C LYS A 336 14.10 4.32 -14.92
N ASN A 337 13.79 4.76 -13.70
CA ASN A 337 14.72 5.42 -12.80
C ASN A 337 15.43 4.45 -11.83
N GLY A 338 15.35 3.13 -12.09
CA GLY A 338 16.03 2.10 -11.31
C GLY A 338 15.37 1.81 -9.96
N TRP A 339 14.14 2.26 -9.73
CA TRP A 339 13.41 1.99 -8.50
C TRP A 339 12.70 0.64 -8.52
N GLY A 340 12.53 0.07 -7.33
CA GLY A 340 11.56 -0.98 -7.08
C GLY A 340 10.11 -0.48 -7.16
N THR A 341 9.16 -1.40 -7.18
CA THR A 341 7.75 -1.09 -6.97
C THR A 341 7.12 -2.16 -6.11
N MET A 342 6.50 -1.77 -5.02
CA MET A 342 5.69 -2.64 -4.18
C MET A 342 4.23 -2.36 -4.48
N VAL A 343 3.55 -3.33 -5.12
CA VAL A 343 2.10 -3.22 -5.33
C VAL A 343 1.42 -3.38 -3.98
N SER A 344 0.44 -2.53 -3.70
CA SER A 344 -0.17 -2.45 -2.38
C SER A 344 -1.69 -2.51 -2.43
N HIS A 345 -2.25 -3.16 -1.41
CA HIS A 345 -3.65 -3.02 -1.00
C HIS A 345 -3.93 -1.64 -0.37
N ARG A 346 -5.16 -1.46 0.12
CA ARG A 346 -5.49 -0.46 1.15
C ARG A 346 -5.97 -1.12 2.44
N SER A 347 -6.01 -0.36 3.53
CA SER A 347 -6.54 -0.84 4.81
C SER A 347 -8.03 -1.18 4.75
N GLY A 348 -8.84 -0.48 3.95
CA GLY A 348 -10.18 -0.91 3.57
C GLY A 348 -10.20 -1.65 2.24
N GLU A 349 -9.98 -2.97 2.25
CA GLU A 349 -10.07 -3.81 1.04
C GLU A 349 -11.44 -4.46 0.84
N THR A 350 -11.55 -5.14 -0.30
CA THR A 350 -12.68 -5.90 -0.79
C THR A 350 -12.25 -7.33 -1.15
N GLU A 351 -13.19 -8.15 -1.60
CA GLU A 351 -12.89 -9.47 -2.16
C GLU A 351 -12.26 -9.45 -3.56
N ASP A 352 -11.97 -8.26 -4.12
CA ASP A 352 -11.36 -8.12 -5.43
C ASP A 352 -9.87 -8.48 -5.40
N THR A 353 -9.45 -9.34 -6.31
CA THR A 353 -8.07 -9.85 -6.38
C THR A 353 -7.21 -9.16 -7.45
N PHE A 354 -7.65 -8.02 -8.00
CA PHE A 354 -6.98 -7.35 -9.13
C PHE A 354 -5.48 -7.11 -8.89
N ILE A 355 -5.09 -6.71 -7.68
CA ILE A 355 -3.68 -6.39 -7.37
C ILE A 355 -2.77 -7.63 -7.40
N ALA A 356 -3.32 -8.84 -7.21
CA ALA A 356 -2.57 -10.08 -7.36
C ALA A 356 -2.20 -10.34 -8.82
N ASP A 357 -3.12 -10.11 -9.76
CA ASP A 357 -2.79 -10.15 -11.18
C ASP A 357 -1.90 -8.97 -11.60
N LEU A 358 -2.07 -7.79 -11.00
CA LEU A 358 -1.29 -6.59 -11.30
C LEU A 358 0.19 -6.78 -10.94
N VAL A 359 0.51 -7.25 -9.75
CA VAL A 359 1.91 -7.43 -9.33
C VAL A 359 2.65 -8.43 -10.21
N VAL A 360 1.96 -9.49 -10.64
CA VAL A 360 2.49 -10.50 -11.56
C VAL A 360 2.65 -9.92 -12.97
N GLY A 361 1.63 -9.22 -13.46
CA GLY A 361 1.65 -8.60 -14.79
C GLY A 361 2.76 -7.56 -14.93
N LEU A 362 2.93 -6.70 -13.93
CA LEU A 362 4.01 -5.71 -13.87
C LEU A 362 5.37 -6.33 -13.53
N SER A 363 5.38 -7.51 -12.93
CA SER A 363 6.57 -8.20 -12.48
C SER A 363 7.44 -7.33 -11.58
N THR A 364 6.82 -6.76 -10.55
CA THR A 364 7.51 -5.86 -9.62
C THR A 364 8.31 -6.59 -8.54
N GLY A 365 8.00 -7.88 -8.32
CA GLY A 365 8.75 -8.76 -7.43
C GLY A 365 8.37 -8.66 -5.95
N GLN A 366 7.41 -7.81 -5.59
CA GLN A 366 6.99 -7.60 -4.20
C GLN A 366 5.56 -7.05 -4.10
N ILE A 367 4.80 -7.58 -3.14
CA ILE A 367 3.41 -7.17 -2.86
C ILE A 367 3.19 -7.03 -1.35
N LYS A 368 2.50 -5.98 -0.95
CA LYS A 368 2.00 -5.75 0.41
C LYS A 368 0.47 -5.82 0.38
N THR A 369 -0.08 -6.89 0.91
CA THR A 369 -1.54 -7.14 0.85
C THR A 369 -2.15 -7.60 2.17
N GLY A 370 -1.48 -7.28 3.28
CA GLY A 370 -1.95 -7.56 4.65
C GLY A 370 -1.35 -8.83 5.26
N ALA A 371 -1.82 -9.18 6.45
CA ALA A 371 -1.44 -10.41 7.14
C ALA A 371 -1.95 -11.64 6.38
N PRO A 372 -1.43 -12.86 6.68
CA PRO A 372 -2.10 -14.11 6.31
C PRO A 372 -3.35 -14.35 7.19
N CYS A 373 -4.23 -13.35 7.28
CA CYS A 373 -5.44 -13.30 8.09
C CYS A 373 -6.42 -12.31 7.46
N ARG A 374 -7.73 -12.61 7.56
CA ARG A 374 -8.84 -11.89 6.92
C ARG A 374 -8.89 -12.12 5.40
N SER A 375 -10.06 -12.47 4.87
CA SER A 375 -10.19 -13.01 3.51
C SER A 375 -10.04 -11.97 2.40
N GLU A 376 -10.16 -10.68 2.70
CA GLU A 376 -9.81 -9.60 1.78
C GLU A 376 -8.28 -9.46 1.58
N ARG A 377 -7.48 -10.25 2.31
CA ARG A 377 -6.01 -10.31 2.22
C ARG A 377 -5.49 -11.61 1.58
N LEU A 378 -6.22 -12.72 1.80
CA LEU A 378 -5.80 -14.10 1.49
C LEU A 378 -5.93 -14.50 0.02
#